data_AF-A0AAV1XM98-F1
#
_entry.id   AF-A0AAV1XM98-F1
#
_cell.length_a   1.000
_cell.length_b   1.000
_cell.length_c   1.000
_cell.angle_alpha   90.00
_cell.angle_beta   90.00
_cell.angle_gamma   90.00
#
_symmetry.space_group_name_H-M   'P 1'
#
loop_
_entity.id
_entity.type
_entity.pdbx_description
1 polymer ?
#
loop_
_entity_poly.entity_id
_entity_poly.type
_entity_poly.pdbx_seq_one_letter_code
_entity_poly.pdbx_strand_id
1 'polypeptide(L)'
;MNPKSPTRSKTESPVRIPFPTLTPRFTATPNSGSHRKIAIAVDLSDESAYAVRWAVQNYLRPGDAVILLHVRPTSVLYGADWGSADASSGGVGKSSEESKQKLEDDFDNFTASKASDVAQPLVEAEIPFRIHIVKDHDMKERLCLEVERLGLSAAIMGSRGFGASKRGSKGRLGSVSDYCVHHCICPVVVVRFPEDKDGENGSRGKAKGEVRVGEEVELDTVPEDEHEQEEYHDAFNEEKDA
;
A
#
# COMPACT_ATOMS: atom_id res chain seq x y z
N MET A 1 4.35 -75.67 37.82
CA MET A 1 5.57 -74.87 38.07
C MET A 1 5.98 -74.21 36.76
N ASN A 2 6.21 -72.90 36.76
CA ASN A 2 7.07 -72.25 35.77
C ASN A 2 8.53 -72.36 36.30
N PRO A 3 9.59 -72.41 35.47
CA PRO A 3 9.98 -71.19 34.73
C PRO A 3 10.80 -71.32 33.41
N LYS A 4 10.86 -70.18 32.71
CA LYS A 4 11.97 -69.62 31.88
C LYS A 4 12.26 -70.16 30.47
N SER A 5 12.27 -69.19 29.55
CA SER A 5 12.85 -69.16 28.20
C SER A 5 14.39 -68.96 28.26
N PRO A 6 15.16 -69.01 27.15
CA PRO A 6 15.14 -68.05 26.03
C PRO A 6 14.98 -68.78 24.65
N THR A 7 15.18 -68.24 23.44
CA THR A 7 15.80 -66.98 22.95
C THR A 7 15.08 -66.45 21.67
N ARG A 8 15.74 -65.70 20.78
CA ARG A 8 15.20 -65.06 19.56
C ARG A 8 16.30 -64.92 18.49
N SER A 9 16.08 -65.42 17.27
CA SER A 9 16.86 -65.03 16.08
C SER A 9 16.21 -63.84 15.39
N LYS A 10 16.99 -62.81 15.05
CA LYS A 10 16.49 -61.57 14.42
C LYS A 10 16.55 -61.70 12.90
N THR A 11 15.46 -61.41 12.21
CA THR A 11 15.49 -60.96 10.80
C THR A 11 15.54 -59.44 10.77
N GLU A 12 16.51 -58.88 10.05
CA GLU A 12 16.64 -57.44 9.87
C GLU A 12 15.68 -56.96 8.77
N SER A 13 14.95 -55.89 9.07
CA SER A 13 14.14 -55.13 8.12
C SER A 13 14.94 -53.92 7.62
N PRO A 14 14.90 -53.57 6.32
CA PRO A 14 15.68 -52.45 5.80
C PRO A 14 15.22 -51.11 6.39
N VAL A 15 16.19 -50.26 6.76
CA VAL A 15 15.94 -48.92 7.30
C VAL A 15 15.37 -48.03 6.20
N ARG A 16 14.11 -47.61 6.36
CA ARG A 16 13.45 -46.67 5.44
C ARG A 16 13.68 -45.24 5.94
N ILE A 17 14.53 -44.49 5.24
CA ILE A 17 14.83 -43.09 5.56
C ILE A 17 13.56 -42.25 5.31
N PRO A 18 13.07 -41.46 6.30
CA PRO A 18 11.96 -40.55 6.06
C PRO A 18 12.47 -39.30 5.33
N PHE A 19 12.08 -39.13 4.08
CA PHE A 19 12.18 -37.83 3.40
C PHE A 19 11.21 -36.84 4.08
N PRO A 20 11.64 -35.62 4.42
CA PRO A 20 10.73 -34.60 4.93
C PRO A 20 9.83 -34.12 3.79
N THR A 21 8.55 -34.53 3.81
CA THR A 21 7.54 -34.01 2.89
C THR A 21 7.28 -32.54 3.20
N LEU A 22 7.99 -31.65 2.51
CA LEU A 22 7.72 -30.21 2.52
C LEU A 22 6.34 -29.93 1.92
N THR A 23 5.32 -29.96 2.78
CA THR A 23 4.02 -29.39 2.49
C THR A 23 4.06 -27.92 2.90
N PRO A 24 3.92 -26.95 1.97
CA PRO A 24 3.52 -25.61 2.36
C PRO A 24 2.09 -25.72 2.87
N ARG A 25 1.91 -25.68 4.20
CA ARG A 25 0.59 -25.54 4.83
C ARG A 25 0.02 -24.16 4.54
N PHE A 26 -0.53 -23.98 3.35
CA PHE A 26 -1.58 -23.00 3.11
C PHE A 26 -2.93 -23.71 3.11
N THR A 27 -3.26 -24.34 4.24
CA THR A 27 -4.66 -24.50 4.63
C THR A 27 -5.20 -23.12 4.96
N ALA A 28 -5.53 -22.36 3.92
CA ALA A 28 -6.37 -21.18 4.05
C ALA A 28 -7.76 -21.66 4.48
N THR A 29 -7.92 -21.90 5.78
CA THR A 29 -9.24 -22.00 6.40
C THR A 29 -9.93 -20.67 6.09
N PRO A 30 -11.04 -20.65 5.32
CA PRO A 30 -11.80 -19.41 5.17
C PRO A 30 -12.26 -19.03 6.57
N ASN A 31 -11.73 -17.94 7.11
CA ASN A 31 -12.12 -17.48 8.44
C ASN A 31 -13.50 -16.82 8.34
N SER A 32 -14.53 -17.66 8.22
CA SER A 32 -15.95 -17.30 8.11
C SER A 32 -16.52 -16.69 9.40
N GLY A 33 -15.67 -16.16 10.27
CA GLY A 33 -16.01 -15.47 11.52
C GLY A 33 -15.15 -14.23 11.82
N SER A 34 -14.05 -13.97 11.11
CA SER A 34 -13.31 -12.70 11.25
C SER A 34 -13.53 -11.80 10.03
N HIS A 35 -14.35 -10.77 10.21
CA HIS A 35 -14.46 -9.67 9.25
C HIS A 35 -13.10 -8.99 9.10
N ARG A 36 -12.48 -9.10 7.93
CA ARG A 36 -11.21 -8.42 7.63
C ARG A 36 -11.47 -6.93 7.51
N LYS A 37 -10.61 -6.10 8.10
CA LYS A 37 -10.68 -4.64 7.93
C LYS A 37 -9.64 -4.22 6.92
N ILE A 38 -10.07 -3.72 5.77
CA ILE A 38 -9.19 -3.36 4.65
C ILE A 38 -9.05 -1.85 4.58
N ALA A 39 -7.83 -1.34 4.63
CA ALA A 39 -7.56 0.07 4.37
C ALA A 39 -7.62 0.33 2.87
N ILE A 40 -8.25 1.44 2.45
CA ILE A 40 -7.97 2.05 1.16
C ILE A 40 -7.48 3.47 1.43
N ALA A 41 -6.19 3.71 1.21
CA ALA A 41 -5.60 5.03 1.41
C ALA A 41 -5.91 5.92 0.20
N VAL A 42 -6.50 7.09 0.47
CA VAL A 42 -6.91 8.05 -0.56
C VAL A 42 -6.38 9.45 -0.28
N ASP A 43 -6.08 10.18 -1.33
CA ASP A 43 -5.62 11.57 -1.31
C ASP A 43 -6.49 12.48 -2.18
N LEU A 44 -7.68 11.98 -2.56
CA LEU A 44 -8.69 12.67 -3.36
C LEU A 44 -8.27 12.93 -4.83
N SER A 45 -7.21 12.27 -5.29
CA SER A 45 -6.82 12.19 -6.71
C SER A 45 -7.65 11.17 -7.51
N ASP A 46 -7.65 11.29 -8.83
CA ASP A 46 -8.25 10.32 -9.74
C ASP A 46 -7.57 8.94 -9.64
N GLU A 47 -6.27 8.92 -9.39
CA GLU A 47 -5.49 7.71 -9.11
C GLU A 47 -5.99 6.98 -7.86
N SER A 48 -6.29 7.71 -6.79
CA SER A 48 -6.87 7.13 -5.57
C SER A 48 -8.33 6.68 -5.75
N ALA A 49 -9.13 7.44 -6.50
CA ALA A 49 -10.50 7.06 -6.82
C ALA A 49 -10.55 5.80 -7.71
N TYR A 50 -9.57 5.63 -8.60
CA TYR A 50 -9.38 4.40 -9.36
C TYR A 50 -8.97 3.22 -8.46
N ALA A 51 -8.10 3.44 -7.47
CA ALA A 51 -7.73 2.39 -6.51
C ALA A 51 -8.95 1.87 -5.72
N VAL A 52 -9.91 2.73 -5.37
CA VAL A 52 -11.19 2.30 -4.78
C VAL A 52 -11.99 1.42 -5.75
N ARG A 53 -12.21 1.87 -6.99
CA ARG A 53 -12.93 1.09 -8.01
C ARG A 53 -12.26 -0.27 -8.28
N TRP A 54 -10.94 -0.28 -8.39
CA TRP A 54 -10.15 -1.49 -8.58
C TRP A 54 -10.29 -2.45 -7.40
N ALA A 55 -10.25 -1.95 -6.16
CA ALA A 55 -10.39 -2.77 -4.95
C ALA A 55 -11.75 -3.48 -4.90
N VAL A 56 -12.84 -2.77 -5.21
CA VAL A 56 -14.20 -3.33 -5.31
C VAL A 56 -14.28 -4.47 -6.32
N GLN A 57 -13.63 -4.31 -7.48
CA GLN A 57 -13.71 -5.28 -8.58
C GLN A 57 -12.77 -6.49 -8.41
N ASN A 58 -11.61 -6.33 -7.74
CA ASN A 58 -10.51 -7.31 -7.82
C ASN A 58 -10.05 -7.88 -6.47
N TYR A 59 -10.29 -7.19 -5.35
CA TYR A 59 -9.68 -7.54 -4.06
C TYR A 59 -10.67 -7.82 -2.93
N LEU A 60 -11.70 -6.97 -2.82
CA LEU A 60 -12.69 -7.03 -1.75
C LEU A 60 -13.61 -8.25 -1.92
N ARG A 61 -14.03 -8.81 -0.79
CA ARG A 61 -14.82 -10.05 -0.71
C ARG A 61 -15.99 -9.88 0.26
N PRO A 62 -17.08 -10.67 0.12
CA PRO A 62 -18.16 -10.70 1.10
C PRO A 62 -17.62 -10.93 2.52
N GLY A 63 -18.00 -10.05 3.44
CA GLY A 63 -17.52 -10.06 4.84
C GLY A 63 -16.33 -9.14 5.13
N ASP A 64 -15.68 -8.54 4.11
CA ASP A 64 -14.73 -7.44 4.33
C ASP A 64 -15.46 -6.17 4.80
N ALA A 65 -14.79 -5.39 5.66
CA ALA A 65 -15.18 -4.03 6.01
C ALA A 65 -14.07 -3.05 5.61
N VAL A 66 -14.42 -1.96 4.94
CA VAL A 66 -13.44 -1.01 4.39
C VAL A 66 -13.26 0.21 5.30
N ILE A 67 -12.02 0.64 5.48
CA ILE A 67 -11.71 1.97 6.02
C ILE A 67 -11.09 2.81 4.91
N LEU A 68 -11.85 3.80 4.44
CA LEU A 68 -11.35 4.80 3.49
C LEU A 68 -10.52 5.81 4.30
N LEU A 69 -9.21 5.67 4.23
CA LEU A 69 -8.25 6.36 5.09
C LEU A 69 -7.65 7.56 4.33
N HIS A 70 -7.88 8.76 4.83
CA HIS A 70 -7.30 9.99 4.28
C HIS A 70 -6.48 10.72 5.35
N VAL A 71 -5.21 10.96 5.08
CA VAL A 71 -4.42 11.91 5.88
C VAL A 71 -4.51 13.26 5.22
N ARG A 72 -5.05 14.23 5.94
CA ARG A 72 -5.11 15.62 5.52
C ARG A 72 -3.89 16.37 6.08
N PRO A 73 -3.10 17.05 5.23
CA PRO A 73 -2.04 17.93 5.69
C PRO A 73 -2.57 18.97 6.67
N THR A 74 -1.85 19.22 7.76
CA THR A 74 -2.07 20.34 8.67
C THR A 74 -0.79 21.15 8.88
N SER A 75 -0.95 22.47 8.96
CA SER A 75 0.09 23.42 9.42
C SER A 75 -0.01 23.70 10.92
N VAL A 76 -1.07 23.26 11.58
CA VAL A 76 -1.28 23.43 13.02
C VAL A 76 -0.50 22.37 13.77
N LEU A 77 0.71 22.74 14.21
CA LEU A 77 1.45 22.00 15.23
C LEU A 77 0.79 22.25 16.59
N TYR A 78 0.15 21.21 17.14
CA TYR A 78 -0.51 21.28 18.45
C TYR A 78 0.53 21.64 19.53
N GLY A 79 0.44 22.85 20.11
CA GLY A 79 1.37 23.35 21.12
C GLY A 79 2.56 24.19 20.60
N ALA A 80 2.61 24.57 19.32
CA ALA A 80 3.62 25.51 18.79
C ALA A 80 3.20 27.00 18.89
N ASP A 81 2.04 27.28 19.46
CA ASP A 81 1.47 28.60 19.72
C ASP A 81 2.07 29.30 20.98
N TRP A 82 2.95 28.63 21.71
CA TRP A 82 3.67 29.14 22.89
C TRP A 82 4.72 30.25 22.62
N GLY A 83 4.57 31.03 21.54
CA GLY A 83 5.23 32.34 21.43
C GLY A 83 6.08 32.61 20.19
N SER A 84 5.69 32.17 18.99
CA SER A 84 6.22 32.77 17.76
C SER A 84 5.48 34.07 17.42
N ALA A 85 5.82 35.15 18.11
CA ALA A 85 5.51 36.50 17.67
C ALA A 85 6.63 36.99 16.73
N ASP A 86 6.56 36.64 15.44
CA ASP A 86 7.51 37.18 14.44
C ASP A 86 7.11 38.60 14.02
N ALA A 87 7.48 39.55 14.89
CA ALA A 87 7.44 40.96 14.55
C ALA A 87 8.52 41.33 13.51
N SER A 88 8.40 40.86 12.25
CA SER A 88 8.99 41.49 11.04
C SER A 88 8.82 40.70 9.72
N SER A 89 7.59 40.54 9.23
CA SER A 89 7.38 40.59 7.77
C SER A 89 6.08 41.31 7.42
N GLY A 90 6.14 42.21 6.44
CA GLY A 90 5.10 43.21 6.24
C GLY A 90 3.85 42.68 5.54
N GLY A 91 2.68 42.89 6.14
CA GLY A 91 1.43 43.06 5.38
C GLY A 91 0.61 41.80 5.07
N VAL A 92 0.34 40.96 6.08
CA VAL A 92 -0.88 40.12 6.07
C VAL A 92 -1.67 40.41 7.34
N GLY A 93 -2.99 40.61 7.18
CA GLY A 93 -3.83 41.18 8.22
C GLY A 93 -4.00 40.28 9.45
N LYS A 94 -4.45 40.90 10.56
CA LYS A 94 -5.08 40.21 11.68
C LYS A 94 -6.37 39.53 11.20
N SER A 95 -6.26 38.38 10.53
CA SER A 95 -7.40 37.48 10.36
C SER A 95 -7.88 37.11 11.76
N SER A 96 -9.15 37.37 12.09
CA SER A 96 -9.72 36.91 13.36
C SER A 96 -9.56 35.39 13.46
N GLU A 97 -9.50 34.87 14.68
CA GLU A 97 -9.49 33.41 14.89
C GLU A 97 -10.73 32.77 14.22
N GLU A 98 -11.87 33.44 14.27
CA GLU A 98 -13.10 33.09 13.53
C GLU A 98 -12.88 32.97 12.01
N SER A 99 -12.06 33.85 11.41
CA SER A 99 -11.75 33.80 9.98
C SER A 99 -10.87 32.61 9.63
N LYS A 100 -9.93 32.23 10.51
CA LYS A 100 -9.10 31.02 10.33
C LYS A 100 -9.94 29.76 10.54
N GLN A 101 -10.71 29.71 11.62
CA GLN A 101 -11.59 28.60 11.95
C GLN A 101 -12.61 28.33 10.84
N LYS A 102 -13.22 29.38 10.28
CA LYS A 102 -14.14 29.22 9.14
C LYS A 102 -13.45 28.63 7.91
N LEU A 103 -12.23 29.05 7.58
CA LEU A 103 -11.48 28.49 6.46
C LEU A 103 -11.09 27.02 6.71
N GLU A 104 -10.81 26.65 7.96
CA GLU A 104 -10.60 25.26 8.35
C GLU A 104 -11.90 24.45 8.21
N ASP A 105 -13.02 24.93 8.74
CA ASP A 105 -14.33 24.28 8.62
C ASP A 105 -14.77 24.10 7.15
N ASP A 106 -14.60 25.12 6.31
CA ASP A 106 -14.87 25.03 4.86
C ASP A 106 -13.99 23.98 4.17
N PHE A 107 -12.73 23.82 4.59
CA PHE A 107 -11.81 22.81 4.07
C PHE A 107 -12.09 21.40 4.60
N ASP A 108 -12.47 21.27 5.88
CA ASP A 108 -12.97 20.04 6.50
C ASP A 108 -14.22 19.55 5.76
N ASN A 109 -15.18 20.44 5.49
CA ASN A 109 -16.40 20.16 4.74
C ASN A 109 -16.11 19.73 3.28
N PHE A 110 -15.20 20.44 2.59
CA PHE A 110 -14.78 20.06 1.24
C PHE A 110 -14.13 18.66 1.22
N THR A 111 -13.25 18.38 2.18
CA THR A 111 -12.58 17.07 2.33
C THR A 111 -13.59 15.95 2.56
N ALA A 112 -14.57 16.16 3.46
CA ALA A 112 -15.62 15.17 3.75
C ALA A 112 -16.53 14.92 2.55
N SER A 113 -16.89 15.96 1.80
CA SER A 113 -17.66 15.86 0.55
C SER A 113 -16.89 15.03 -0.50
N LYS A 114 -15.62 15.36 -0.75
CA LYS A 114 -14.78 14.62 -1.70
C LYS A 114 -14.47 13.18 -1.29
N ALA A 115 -14.28 12.90 -0.01
CA ALA A 115 -14.16 11.53 0.48
C ALA A 115 -15.46 10.73 0.25
N SER A 116 -16.63 11.38 0.30
CA SER A 116 -17.93 10.76 0.02
C SER A 116 -18.12 10.47 -1.48
N ASP A 117 -17.71 11.40 -2.37
CA ASP A 117 -17.66 11.16 -3.83
C ASP A 117 -16.80 9.93 -4.16
N VAL A 118 -15.59 9.86 -3.58
CA VAL A 118 -14.64 8.76 -3.79
C VAL A 118 -15.15 7.42 -3.24
N ALA A 119 -16.06 7.45 -2.25
CA ALA A 119 -16.66 6.25 -1.67
C ALA A 119 -17.82 5.64 -2.49
N GLN A 120 -18.36 6.32 -3.51
CA GLN A 120 -19.52 5.82 -4.25
C GLN A 120 -19.40 4.37 -4.78
N PRO A 121 -18.26 3.89 -5.30
CA PRO A 121 -18.13 2.49 -5.72
C PRO A 121 -18.32 1.46 -4.59
N LEU A 122 -18.09 1.85 -3.33
CA LEU A 122 -18.36 1.00 -2.16
C LEU A 122 -19.86 0.99 -1.82
N VAL A 123 -20.54 2.13 -1.99
CA VAL A 123 -22.00 2.25 -1.82
C VAL A 123 -22.73 1.41 -2.87
N GLU A 124 -22.34 1.55 -4.14
CA GLU A 124 -22.92 0.82 -5.28
C GLU A 124 -22.74 -0.70 -5.17
N ALA A 125 -21.67 -1.15 -4.54
CA ALA A 125 -21.37 -2.56 -4.30
C ALA A 125 -21.89 -3.09 -2.94
N GLU A 126 -22.63 -2.27 -2.18
CA GLU A 126 -23.15 -2.59 -0.83
C GLU A 126 -22.07 -3.05 0.18
N ILE A 127 -20.82 -2.60 0.00
CA ILE A 127 -19.69 -2.98 0.87
C ILE A 127 -19.69 -2.10 2.12
N PRO A 128 -19.70 -2.66 3.36
CA PRO A 128 -19.63 -1.88 4.57
C PRO A 128 -18.32 -1.08 4.65
N PHE A 129 -18.42 0.25 4.80
CA PHE A 129 -17.24 1.11 4.91
C PHE A 129 -17.40 2.23 5.94
N ARG A 130 -16.26 2.77 6.37
CA ARG A 130 -16.15 4.01 7.15
C ARG A 130 -15.11 4.93 6.51
N ILE A 131 -15.43 6.21 6.41
CA ILE A 131 -14.45 7.26 6.10
C ILE A 131 -13.71 7.63 7.40
N HIS A 132 -12.39 7.64 7.36
CA HIS A 132 -11.53 8.01 8.48
C HIS A 132 -10.50 9.03 8.02
N ILE A 133 -10.79 10.30 8.33
CA ILE A 133 -9.92 11.44 8.04
C ILE A 133 -9.11 11.77 9.29
N VAL A 134 -7.79 11.84 9.16
CA VAL A 134 -6.87 12.29 10.21
C VAL A 134 -6.09 13.52 9.75
N LYS A 135 -5.78 14.44 10.67
CA LYS A 135 -4.97 15.63 10.39
C LYS A 135 -3.55 15.35 10.86
N ASP A 136 -2.55 15.49 9.98
CA ASP A 136 -1.14 15.26 10.30
C ASP A 136 -0.19 16.03 9.37
N HIS A 137 1.08 16.13 9.73
CA HIS A 137 2.12 16.72 8.88
C HIS A 137 2.86 15.65 8.06
N ASP A 138 3.19 14.50 8.65
CA ASP A 138 3.78 13.38 7.91
C ASP A 138 2.68 12.39 7.46
N MET A 139 2.30 12.49 6.20
CA MET A 139 1.24 11.66 5.61
C MET A 139 1.61 10.17 5.55
N LYS A 140 2.88 9.84 5.31
CA LYS A 140 3.33 8.46 5.04
C LYS A 140 3.54 7.69 6.34
N GLU A 141 4.07 8.34 7.37
CA GLU A 141 4.17 7.80 8.73
C GLU A 141 2.77 7.67 9.33
N ARG A 142 1.92 8.69 9.20
CA ARG A 142 0.57 8.64 9.76
C ARG A 142 -0.30 7.55 9.14
N LEU A 143 -0.17 7.29 7.83
CA LEU A 143 -0.86 6.15 7.20
C LEU A 143 -0.46 4.83 7.85
N CYS A 144 0.84 4.58 8.04
CA CYS A 144 1.34 3.34 8.65
C CYS A 144 0.85 3.20 10.11
N LEU A 145 0.91 4.28 10.89
CA LEU A 145 0.42 4.32 12.28
C LEU A 145 -1.09 4.08 12.38
N GLU A 146 -1.91 4.66 11.49
CA GLU A 146 -3.36 4.40 11.50
C GLU A 146 -3.71 2.97 11.06
N VAL A 147 -2.96 2.40 10.11
CA VAL A 147 -3.08 1.00 9.69
C VAL A 147 -2.84 0.04 10.86
N GLU A 148 -1.79 0.28 11.65
CA GLU A 148 -1.50 -0.48 12.87
C GLU A 148 -2.54 -0.25 13.96
N ARG A 149 -2.80 1.02 14.32
CA ARG A 149 -3.72 1.44 15.40
C ARG A 149 -5.14 0.93 15.19
N LEU A 150 -5.59 0.84 13.94
CA LEU A 150 -6.92 0.32 13.59
C LEU A 150 -6.93 -1.19 13.37
N GLY A 151 -5.77 -1.87 13.41
CA GLY A 151 -5.63 -3.32 13.21
C GLY A 151 -6.15 -3.76 11.85
N LEU A 152 -5.63 -3.16 10.78
CA LEU A 152 -6.06 -3.43 9.40
C LEU A 152 -5.30 -4.62 8.81
N SER A 153 -6.03 -5.46 8.07
CA SER A 153 -5.54 -6.74 7.55
C SER A 153 -4.76 -6.60 6.24
N ALA A 154 -4.97 -5.50 5.51
CA ALA A 154 -4.23 -5.08 4.32
C ALA A 154 -4.49 -3.60 4.05
N ALA A 155 -3.60 -2.94 3.30
CA ALA A 155 -3.77 -1.57 2.82
C ALA A 155 -3.69 -1.54 1.29
N ILE A 156 -4.64 -0.85 0.65
CA ILE A 156 -4.70 -0.64 -0.80
C ILE A 156 -4.47 0.84 -1.08
N MET A 157 -3.66 1.18 -2.08
CA MET A 157 -3.42 2.58 -2.42
C MET A 157 -3.01 2.77 -3.88
N GLY A 158 -3.13 4.00 -4.39
CA GLY A 158 -2.56 4.36 -5.69
C GLY A 158 -1.03 4.29 -5.71
N SER A 159 -0.44 3.97 -6.85
CA SER A 159 1.01 3.99 -7.09
C SER A 159 1.62 5.39 -7.06
N ARG A 160 0.78 6.40 -7.25
CA ARG A 160 1.08 7.83 -7.29
C ARG A 160 -0.06 8.55 -6.59
N GLY A 161 0.19 9.78 -6.18
CA GLY A 161 -0.80 10.66 -5.58
C GLY A 161 -0.79 12.05 -6.21
N PHE A 162 -1.55 12.95 -5.59
CA PHE A 162 -1.78 14.33 -6.05
C PHE A 162 -0.46 15.05 -6.41
N GLY A 163 -0.39 15.55 -7.64
CA GLY A 163 0.78 16.25 -8.18
C GLY A 163 1.89 15.35 -8.76
N ALA A 164 1.89 14.04 -8.51
CA ALA A 164 2.91 13.12 -9.01
C ALA A 164 2.70 12.67 -10.47
N SER A 165 1.54 12.94 -11.06
CA SER A 165 1.12 12.59 -12.42
C SER A 165 1.72 13.50 -13.51
N LYS A 166 2.23 14.69 -13.17
CA LYS A 166 2.66 15.72 -14.13
C LYS A 166 4.01 15.45 -14.84
N ARG A 167 4.69 14.32 -14.60
CA ARG A 167 5.93 13.94 -15.28
C ARG A 167 5.97 12.43 -15.50
N GLY A 168 6.41 12.01 -16.70
CA GLY A 168 6.52 10.62 -17.17
C GLY A 168 7.56 9.78 -16.42
N SER A 169 7.38 9.62 -15.11
CA SER A 169 8.16 8.76 -14.22
C SER A 169 7.59 7.33 -14.30
N LYS A 170 7.61 6.75 -15.49
CA LYS A 170 7.18 5.36 -15.73
C LYS A 170 7.84 4.41 -14.72
N GLY A 171 7.07 3.47 -14.18
CA GLY A 171 7.56 2.42 -13.29
C GLY A 171 7.70 2.80 -11.79
N ARG A 172 8.15 4.01 -11.45
CA ARG A 172 8.52 4.38 -10.06
C ARG A 172 7.31 4.71 -9.18
N LEU A 173 7.36 4.35 -7.90
CA LEU A 173 6.33 4.69 -6.90
C LEU A 173 6.40 6.16 -6.46
N GLY A 174 5.27 6.70 -6.00
CA GLY A 174 5.21 7.96 -5.25
C GLY A 174 5.72 7.77 -3.81
N SER A 175 6.23 8.84 -3.20
CA SER A 175 6.90 8.79 -1.88
C SER A 175 6.06 8.16 -0.76
N VAL A 176 4.74 8.40 -0.76
CA VAL A 176 3.82 7.84 0.24
C VAL A 176 3.64 6.34 0.03
N SER A 177 3.40 5.91 -1.22
CA SER A 177 3.21 4.50 -1.58
C SER A 177 4.48 3.67 -1.40
N ASP A 178 5.62 4.25 -1.79
CA ASP A 178 6.96 3.67 -1.59
C ASP A 178 7.25 3.46 -0.10
N TYR A 179 7.00 4.47 0.74
CA TYR A 179 7.18 4.34 2.18
C TYR A 179 6.25 3.28 2.79
N CYS A 180 4.96 3.28 2.44
CA CYS A 180 4.00 2.30 2.97
C CYS A 180 4.39 0.85 2.62
N VAL A 181 4.86 0.58 1.39
CA VAL A 181 5.33 -0.75 0.99
C VAL A 181 6.47 -1.28 1.88
N HIS A 182 7.33 -0.40 2.39
CA HIS A 182 8.46 -0.78 3.23
C HIS A 182 8.16 -0.77 4.75
N HIS A 183 7.15 0.00 5.20
CA HIS A 183 6.93 0.29 6.63
C HIS A 183 5.55 -0.12 7.17
N CYS A 184 4.59 -0.51 6.33
CA CYS A 184 3.31 -1.02 6.82
C CYS A 184 3.45 -2.39 7.48
N ILE A 185 2.86 -2.53 8.67
CA ILE A 185 2.65 -3.77 9.43
C ILE A 185 1.84 -4.84 8.65
N CYS A 186 1.02 -4.43 7.67
CA CYS A 186 0.18 -5.32 6.87
C CYS A 186 0.55 -5.33 5.38
N PRO A 187 0.16 -6.36 4.61
CA PRO A 187 0.34 -6.39 3.15
C PRO A 187 -0.19 -5.12 2.46
N VAL A 188 0.61 -4.56 1.56
CA VAL A 188 0.27 -3.36 0.77
C VAL A 188 0.02 -3.74 -0.68
N VAL A 189 -1.14 -3.35 -1.21
CA VAL A 189 -1.52 -3.51 -2.62
C VAL A 189 -1.43 -2.16 -3.31
N VAL A 190 -0.50 -2.04 -4.25
CA VAL A 190 -0.27 -0.79 -4.99
C VAL A 190 -0.95 -0.86 -6.35
N VAL A 191 -2.03 -0.09 -6.51
CA VAL A 191 -2.81 -0.01 -7.74
C VAL A 191 -2.17 0.99 -8.71
N ARG A 192 -1.85 0.54 -9.92
CA ARG A 192 -1.37 1.41 -11.00
C ARG A 192 -2.57 2.06 -11.70
N PHE A 193 -2.56 3.38 -11.81
CA PHE A 193 -3.50 4.10 -12.67
C PHE A 193 -3.13 3.87 -14.14
N PRO A 194 -4.09 3.61 -15.04
CA PRO A 194 -3.80 3.51 -16.47
C PRO A 194 -3.28 4.84 -16.99
N GLU A 195 -2.12 4.82 -17.66
CA GLU A 195 -1.65 5.97 -18.44
C GLU A 195 -2.44 6.01 -19.75
N ASP A 196 -3.12 7.12 -20.04
CA ASP A 196 -3.67 7.38 -21.36
C ASP A 196 -2.52 7.35 -22.38
N LYS A 197 -2.63 6.46 -23.39
CA LYS A 197 -1.63 6.32 -24.45
C LYS A 197 -1.75 7.46 -25.46
N ASP A 198 -1.41 8.68 -25.04
CA ASP A 198 -1.26 9.84 -25.92
C ASP A 198 -0.06 9.62 -26.86
N GLY A 199 -0.31 8.92 -27.96
CA GLY A 199 0.76 8.39 -28.81
C GLY A 199 0.38 7.99 -30.23
N GLU A 200 -0.88 8.16 -30.70
CA GLU A 200 -1.15 8.11 -32.14
C GLU A 200 -2.43 8.86 -32.58
N ASN A 201 -2.24 9.75 -33.55
CA ASN A 201 -3.20 10.47 -34.41
C ASN A 201 -4.52 11.03 -33.84
N GLY A 202 -4.69 12.35 -34.00
CA GLY A 202 -5.86 13.07 -33.53
C GLY A 202 -7.15 12.80 -34.33
N SER A 203 -8.22 12.46 -33.62
CA SER A 203 -9.58 12.83 -34.00
C SER A 203 -10.47 12.95 -32.75
N ARG A 204 -11.43 13.88 -32.76
CA ARG A 204 -12.38 14.06 -31.66
C ARG A 204 -13.38 12.90 -31.65
N GLY A 205 -13.25 11.97 -30.71
CA GLY A 205 -14.16 10.83 -30.54
C GLY A 205 -14.59 10.65 -29.08
N LYS A 206 -15.89 10.76 -28.81
CA LYS A 206 -16.49 10.58 -27.48
C LYS A 206 -17.04 9.15 -27.35
N ALA A 207 -16.38 8.29 -26.58
CA ALA A 207 -16.82 6.93 -26.20
C ALA A 207 -16.32 6.66 -24.76
N LYS A 208 -17.00 6.00 -23.81
CA LYS A 208 -17.95 4.87 -23.81
C LYS A 208 -17.38 3.53 -24.33
N GLY A 209 -16.82 2.75 -23.41
CA GLY A 209 -16.73 1.29 -23.40
C GLY A 209 -16.76 0.87 -21.92
N GLU A 210 -17.46 -0.16 -21.45
CA GLU A 210 -17.80 -1.46 -22.03
C GLU A 210 -16.57 -2.34 -22.26
N VAL A 211 -16.37 -3.29 -21.34
CA VAL A 211 -15.21 -4.19 -21.27
C VAL A 211 -15.43 -5.37 -22.21
N ARG A 212 -14.45 -5.63 -23.08
CA ARG A 212 -14.35 -6.91 -23.81
C ARG A 212 -13.30 -7.80 -23.16
N VAL A 213 -13.66 -9.06 -22.96
CA VAL A 213 -12.82 -10.09 -22.34
C VAL A 213 -12.13 -10.89 -23.44
N GLY A 214 -10.86 -11.22 -23.23
CA GLY A 214 -10.18 -12.34 -23.89
C GLY A 214 -8.99 -11.95 -24.75
N GLU A 215 -7.79 -11.96 -24.15
CA GLU A 215 -6.59 -12.52 -24.78
C GLU A 215 -5.67 -13.06 -23.69
N GLU A 216 -5.12 -14.25 -23.87
CA GLU A 216 -4.17 -14.86 -22.92
C GLU A 216 -2.79 -14.24 -23.13
N VAL A 217 -2.28 -13.53 -22.13
CA VAL A 217 -0.91 -12.99 -22.16
C VAL A 217 0.07 -14.08 -21.75
N GLU A 218 0.75 -14.64 -22.76
CA GLU A 218 1.93 -15.49 -22.62
C GLU A 218 3.04 -14.68 -21.91
N LEU A 219 3.66 -15.28 -20.89
CA LEU A 219 4.68 -14.63 -20.06
C LEU A 219 6.07 -14.92 -20.62
N ASP A 220 6.60 -14.01 -21.43
CA ASP A 220 8.00 -14.04 -21.84
C ASP A 220 8.94 -13.95 -20.63
N THR A 221 9.93 -14.84 -20.60
CA THR A 221 10.94 -14.90 -19.54
C THR A 221 12.04 -13.87 -19.76
N VAL A 222 12.46 -13.20 -18.68
CA VAL A 222 13.52 -12.18 -18.71
C VAL A 222 14.87 -12.86 -18.99
N PRO A 223 15.67 -12.37 -19.96
CA PRO A 223 17.05 -12.82 -20.13
C PRO A 223 17.91 -12.42 -18.92
N GLU A 224 18.76 -13.31 -18.44
CA GLU A 224 19.78 -12.98 -17.45
C GLU A 224 20.98 -12.35 -18.18
N ASP A 225 21.31 -11.10 -17.84
CA ASP A 225 22.52 -10.44 -18.34
C ASP A 225 23.75 -11.02 -17.62
N GLU A 226 24.54 -11.82 -18.34
CA GLU A 226 25.91 -12.14 -17.97
C GLU A 226 26.84 -10.93 -18.24
N HIS A 227 28.04 -10.94 -17.63
CA HIS A 227 29.00 -9.83 -17.50
C HIS A 227 28.58 -8.82 -16.40
N GLU A 228 29.44 -8.41 -15.46
CA GLU A 228 30.90 -8.25 -15.55
C GLU A 228 31.66 -8.99 -14.44
N GLN A 229 32.88 -9.45 -14.76
CA GLN A 229 33.83 -9.99 -13.78
C GLN A 229 34.77 -8.85 -13.34
N GLU A 230 34.62 -8.34 -12.11
CA GLU A 230 35.57 -7.37 -11.56
C GLU A 230 36.87 -8.09 -11.13
N GLU A 231 37.93 -7.87 -11.92
CA GLU A 231 39.27 -8.42 -11.70
C GLU A 231 39.95 -7.70 -10.52
N TYR A 232 40.00 -8.35 -9.35
CA TYR A 232 40.69 -7.85 -8.17
C TYR A 232 42.22 -7.90 -8.36
N HIS A 233 42.86 -6.73 -8.44
CA HIS A 233 44.32 -6.61 -8.35
C HIS A 233 44.77 -6.38 -6.91
N ASP A 234 45.30 -7.42 -6.28
CA ASP A 234 46.00 -7.32 -4.99
C ASP A 234 47.30 -6.50 -5.12
N ALA A 235 47.35 -5.36 -4.44
CA ALA A 235 48.59 -4.60 -4.23
C ALA A 235 49.14 -4.88 -2.83
N PHE A 236 50.23 -5.65 -2.77
CA PHE A 236 50.94 -5.93 -1.51
C PHE A 236 51.53 -4.66 -0.90
N ASN A 237 51.37 -4.53 0.41
CA ASN A 237 51.94 -3.46 1.22
C ASN A 237 53.38 -3.83 1.61
N GLU A 238 54.39 -3.07 1.19
CA GLU A 238 55.77 -3.22 1.67
C GLU A 238 56.10 -2.13 2.69
N GLU A 239 56.29 -2.54 3.95
CA GLU A 239 56.92 -1.72 4.99
C GLU A 239 58.37 -1.39 4.61
N LYS A 240 58.81 -0.18 4.95
CA LYS A 240 60.24 0.14 5.12
C LYS A 240 60.49 0.86 6.42
N ASP A 241 60.94 0.08 7.40
CA ASP A 241 61.77 0.58 8.49
C ASP A 241 63.16 0.98 7.96
N ALA A 242 63.57 2.23 8.22
CA ALA A 242 64.96 2.69 8.35
C ALA A 242 65.02 4.11 8.94
#